data_AF-A0AAW9J7D7-F1
#
_entry.id   AF-A0AAW9J7D7-F1
#
_cell.length_a   1.000
_cell.length_b   1.000
_cell.length_c   1.000
_cell.angle_alpha   90.00
_cell.angle_beta   90.00
_cell.angle_gamma   90.00
#
_symmetry.space_group_name_H-M   'P 1'
#
loop_
_entity.id
_entity.type
_entity.pdbx_description
1 polymer ?
#
loop_
_entity_poly.entity_id
_entity_poly.type
_entity_poly.pdbx_seq_one_letter_code
_entity_poly.pdbx_strand_id
1 'polypeptide(L)'
;LTASLMIDGGSKSCSYGCLGLGSCVNVCEFDALEIINGIAKVNVDKCTNCGACINICPKGLIESVPVSKKVRVECNNIEIGRHVKENCSAACIGCKLCERNCPKDAVHVVNNLAKVDYDKCVNCQLCTK
;
A
#
# COMPACT_ATOMS: atom_id res chain seq x y z
N LEU A 1 23.40 21.86 17.88
CA LEU A 1 22.30 22.54 17.16
C LEU A 1 21.77 21.55 16.12
N THR A 2 21.10 20.48 16.56
CA THR A 2 19.63 20.39 16.73
C THR A 2 18.88 20.47 15.40
N ALA A 3 18.67 19.30 14.79
CA ALA A 3 17.42 18.98 14.11
C ALA A 3 17.34 17.44 14.03
N SER A 4 16.72 16.81 15.02
CA SER A 4 16.15 15.49 14.84
C SER A 4 15.24 15.58 13.61
N LEU A 5 15.61 14.90 12.52
CA LEU A 5 14.74 14.72 11.37
C LEU A 5 13.52 13.96 11.88
N MET A 6 12.47 14.69 12.23
CA MET A 6 11.15 14.12 12.43
C MET A 6 10.65 13.66 11.07
N ILE A 7 11.11 12.48 10.64
CA ILE A 7 10.45 11.71 9.59
C ILE A 7 9.29 10.99 10.27
N ASP A 8 8.37 11.77 10.86
CA ASP A 8 7.13 11.26 11.42
C ASP A 8 6.20 10.93 10.25
N GLY A 9 6.37 9.72 9.71
CA GLY A 9 5.28 9.00 9.04
C GLY A 9 4.71 9.57 7.74
N GLY A 10 5.53 10.26 6.93
CA GLY A 10 5.09 10.77 5.64
C GLY A 10 3.93 11.76 5.76
N SER A 11 3.18 11.97 4.67
CA SER A 11 2.09 12.97 4.63
C SER A 11 0.92 12.70 5.60
N LYS A 12 0.94 11.62 6.38
CA LYS A 12 -0.16 11.21 7.28
C LYS A 12 0.26 10.82 8.70
N SER A 13 1.47 11.17 9.18
CA SER A 13 1.97 10.75 10.52
C SER A 13 2.01 9.21 10.72
N CYS A 14 1.87 8.43 9.64
CA CYS A 14 1.88 6.98 9.70
C CYS A 14 3.30 6.45 9.49
N SER A 15 3.91 5.89 10.52
CA SER A 15 5.26 5.29 10.46
C SER A 15 5.41 4.16 9.42
N TYR A 16 4.30 3.61 8.94
CA TYR A 16 4.23 2.56 7.91
C TYR A 16 3.90 3.11 6.51
N GLY A 17 3.69 4.42 6.38
CA GLY A 17 3.31 5.08 5.14
C GLY A 17 4.49 5.49 4.27
N CYS A 18 4.17 5.95 3.05
CA CYS A 18 5.15 6.51 2.12
C CYS A 18 5.78 7.76 2.72
N LEU A 19 7.11 7.85 2.66
CA LEU A 19 7.85 8.99 3.20
C LEU A 19 7.81 10.24 2.29
N GLY A 20 7.30 10.11 1.07
CA GLY A 20 7.23 11.21 0.10
C GLY A 20 8.57 11.67 -0.47
N LEU A 21 9.68 10.94 -0.23
CA LEU A 21 11.04 11.35 -0.60
C LEU A 21 11.33 11.30 -2.12
N GLY A 22 10.48 10.68 -2.92
CA GLY A 22 10.65 10.63 -4.38
C GLY A 22 11.73 9.68 -4.90
N SER A 23 12.36 8.85 -4.07
CA SER A 23 13.40 7.90 -4.53
C SER A 23 12.92 6.98 -5.66
N CYS A 24 11.67 6.50 -5.56
CA CYS A 24 11.02 5.69 -6.59
C CYS A 24 10.77 6.46 -7.90
N VAL A 25 10.49 7.76 -7.83
CA VAL A 25 10.33 8.63 -9.00
C VAL A 25 11.66 8.79 -9.73
N ASN A 26 12.73 9.09 -8.97
CA ASN A 26 14.06 9.35 -9.53
C ASN A 26 14.68 8.16 -10.28
N VAL A 27 14.35 6.92 -9.88
CA VAL A 27 14.85 5.71 -10.55
C VAL A 27 13.96 5.23 -11.71
N CYS A 28 12.82 5.89 -11.94
CA CYS A 28 11.88 5.46 -12.97
C CYS A 28 12.27 6.04 -14.34
N GLU A 29 12.84 5.21 -15.21
CA GLU A 29 13.22 5.62 -16.58
C GLU A 29 12.03 5.85 -17.52
N PHE A 30 10.81 5.49 -17.09
CA PHE A 30 9.59 5.53 -17.91
C PHE A 30 8.64 6.68 -17.54
N ASP A 31 9.04 7.54 -16.59
CA ASP A 31 8.19 8.64 -16.10
C ASP A 31 6.80 8.14 -15.63
N ALA A 32 6.79 6.97 -15.01
CA ALA A 32 5.58 6.26 -14.60
C ALA A 32 5.19 6.53 -13.13
N LEU A 33 5.92 7.37 -12.41
CA LEU A 33 5.76 7.60 -10.97
C LEU A 33 5.75 9.09 -10.66
N GLU A 34 4.82 9.50 -9.80
CA GLU A 34 4.72 10.87 -9.29
C GLU A 34 4.42 10.86 -7.79
N ILE A 35 4.94 11.82 -7.02
CA ILE A 35 4.52 12.02 -5.63
C ILE A 35 3.32 12.96 -5.58
N ILE A 36 2.14 12.44 -5.26
CA ILE A 36 0.91 13.21 -5.10
C ILE A 36 0.44 13.12 -3.66
N ASN A 37 0.25 14.26 -3.00
CA ASN A 37 -0.12 14.36 -1.58
C ASN A 37 0.83 13.54 -0.67
N GLY A 38 2.13 13.58 -0.99
CA GLY A 38 3.18 12.87 -0.26
C GLY A 38 3.22 11.35 -0.44
N ILE A 39 2.43 10.79 -1.36
CA ILE A 39 2.40 9.35 -1.67
C ILE A 39 2.77 9.14 -3.13
N ALA A 40 3.59 8.12 -3.39
CA ALA A 40 3.91 7.70 -4.75
C ALA A 40 2.69 7.11 -5.45
N LYS A 41 2.35 7.64 -6.62
CA LYS A 41 1.32 7.10 -7.51
C LYS A 41 1.96 6.61 -8.80
N VAL A 42 1.57 5.40 -9.19
CA VAL A 42 2.03 4.76 -10.43
C VAL A 42 1.02 5.04 -11.54
N ASN A 43 1.50 5.58 -12.66
CA ASN A 43 0.81 5.56 -13.93
C ASN A 43 0.99 4.17 -14.58
N VAL A 44 -0.08 3.38 -14.59
CA VAL A 44 -0.05 2.00 -15.09
C VAL A 44 0.20 1.92 -16.60
N ASP A 45 -0.22 2.93 -17.37
CA ASP A 45 -0.05 2.95 -18.82
C ASP A 45 1.40 3.17 -19.25
N LYS A 46 2.21 3.82 -18.40
CA LYS A 46 3.65 4.03 -18.61
C LYS A 46 4.51 2.96 -17.93
N CYS A 47 3.98 2.25 -16.93
CA CYS A 47 4.75 1.31 -16.12
C CYS A 47 5.06 0.03 -16.90
N THR A 48 6.34 -0.32 -16.98
CA THR A 48 6.82 -1.55 -17.64
C THR A 48 7.04 -2.72 -16.69
N ASN A 49 6.71 -2.55 -15.39
CA ASN A 49 6.94 -3.53 -14.33
C ASN A 49 8.43 -3.95 -14.17
N CYS A 50 9.37 -3.03 -14.39
CA CYS A 50 10.82 -3.32 -14.31
C CYS A 50 11.36 -3.53 -12.88
N GLY A 51 10.62 -3.13 -11.84
CA GLY A 51 10.98 -3.35 -10.43
C GLY A 51 11.98 -2.36 -9.81
N ALA A 52 12.50 -1.39 -10.55
CA ALA A 52 13.47 -0.41 -10.01
C ALA A 52 12.93 0.34 -8.77
N CYS A 53 11.66 0.77 -8.81
CA CYS A 53 11.00 1.45 -7.70
C CYS A 53 10.79 0.56 -6.47
N ILE A 54 10.59 -0.75 -6.68
CA ILE A 54 10.43 -1.74 -5.60
C ILE A 54 11.74 -1.85 -4.82
N ASN A 55 12.85 -1.99 -5.53
CA ASN A 55 14.17 -2.21 -4.92
C ASN A 55 14.68 -1.00 -4.13
N ILE A 56 14.35 0.23 -4.55
CA ILE A 56 14.85 1.45 -3.89
C ILE A 56 13.95 1.96 -2.76
N CYS A 57 12.75 1.39 -2.56
CA CYS A 57 11.83 1.88 -1.54
C CYS A 57 12.33 1.49 -0.14
N PRO A 58 12.75 2.43 0.72
CA PRO A 58 13.31 2.11 2.04
C PRO A 58 12.28 1.52 3.00
N LYS A 59 10.99 1.65 2.66
CA LYS A 59 9.86 1.14 3.43
C LYS A 59 9.23 -0.12 2.82
N GLY A 60 9.70 -0.57 1.64
CA GLY A 60 9.17 -1.76 0.97
C GLY A 60 7.67 -1.68 0.63
N LEU A 61 7.15 -0.50 0.30
CA LEU A 61 5.71 -0.27 0.11
C LEU A 61 5.20 -0.56 -1.30
N ILE A 62 6.11 -0.67 -2.27
CA ILE A 62 5.76 -0.87 -3.67
C ILE A 62 5.93 -2.35 -3.97
N GLU A 63 4.88 -2.99 -4.45
CA GLU A 63 4.87 -4.38 -4.87
C GLU A 63 4.35 -4.52 -6.31
N SER A 64 4.81 -5.55 -7.00
CA SER A 64 4.26 -5.92 -8.30
C SER A 64 2.95 -6.67 -8.11
N VAL A 65 1.91 -6.23 -8.80
CA VAL A 65 0.57 -6.82 -8.70
C VAL A 65 -0.07 -6.86 -10.08
N PRO A 66 -0.90 -7.88 -10.39
CA PRO A 66 -1.46 -7.99 -11.74
C PRO A 66 -2.41 -6.83 -12.04
N VAL A 67 -2.23 -6.19 -13.20
CA VAL A 67 -3.04 -5.04 -13.65
C VAL A 67 -4.53 -5.39 -13.77
N SER A 68 -4.85 -6.65 -14.08
CA SER A 68 -6.22 -7.13 -14.20
C SER A 68 -6.97 -7.25 -12.86
N LYS A 69 -6.28 -7.14 -11.72
CA LYS A 69 -6.88 -7.32 -10.39
C LYS A 69 -7.36 -5.99 -9.84
N LYS A 70 -8.63 -5.95 -9.43
CA LYS A 70 -9.32 -4.72 -8.98
C LYS A 70 -9.24 -4.50 -7.46
N VAL A 71 -9.05 -5.56 -6.69
CA VAL A 71 -8.97 -5.50 -5.23
C VAL A 71 -7.53 -5.18 -4.84
N ARG A 72 -7.31 -4.15 -4.03
CA ARG A 72 -6.01 -3.75 -3.47
C ARG A 72 -6.18 -3.42 -2.00
N VAL A 73 -5.14 -3.64 -1.21
CA VAL A 73 -5.06 -3.16 0.18
C VAL A 73 -4.17 -1.93 0.18
N GLU A 74 -4.74 -0.77 0.51
CA GLU A 74 -3.99 0.50 0.52
C GLU A 74 -3.18 0.71 1.80
N CYS A 75 -3.51 -0.02 2.87
CA CYS A 75 -2.84 0.08 4.15
C CYS A 75 -1.62 -0.84 4.21
N ASN A 76 -0.56 -0.40 4.89
CA ASN A 76 0.59 -1.24 5.23
C ASN A 76 0.89 -1.25 6.75
N ASN A 77 0.02 -0.63 7.55
CA ASN A 77 0.19 -0.58 8.99
C ASN A 77 -0.29 -1.90 9.63
N ILE A 78 0.57 -2.52 10.45
CA ILE A 78 0.33 -3.78 11.17
C ILE A 78 0.02 -3.58 12.67
N GLU A 79 -0.01 -2.33 13.13
CA GLU A 79 -0.47 -1.97 14.47
C GLU A 79 -1.96 -2.26 14.64
N ILE A 80 -2.43 -2.15 15.88
CA ILE A 80 -3.85 -2.33 16.20
C ILE A 80 -4.64 -1.27 15.44
N GLY A 81 -5.40 -1.72 14.44
CA GLY A 81 -6.02 -0.84 13.47
C GLY A 81 -7.05 0.15 14.07
N ARG A 82 -7.57 -0.11 15.27
CA ARG A 82 -8.37 0.88 16.04
C ARG A 82 -7.58 2.17 16.28
N HIS A 83 -6.32 2.08 16.69
CA HIS A 83 -5.45 3.24 16.91
C HIS A 83 -5.06 3.90 15.59
N VAL A 84 -4.84 3.10 14.54
CA VAL A 84 -4.49 3.63 13.21
C VAL A 84 -5.66 4.43 12.61
N LYS A 85 -6.90 4.01 12.85
CA LYS A 85 -8.11 4.67 12.30
C LYS A 85 -8.33 6.08 12.82
N GLU A 86 -7.83 6.40 14.02
CA GLU A 86 -7.89 7.74 14.61
C GLU A 86 -7.20 8.78 13.72
N ASN A 87 -6.13 8.37 13.02
CA ASN A 87 -5.28 9.26 12.23
C ASN A 87 -5.34 8.99 10.72
N CYS A 88 -6.00 7.89 10.28
CA CYS A 88 -6.08 7.52 8.87
C CYS A 88 -7.43 6.89 8.51
N SER A 89 -8.20 7.60 7.68
CA SER A 89 -9.48 7.10 7.17
C SER A 89 -9.36 5.84 6.30
N ALA A 90 -8.20 5.60 5.68
CA ALA A 90 -7.90 4.41 4.87
C ALA A 90 -7.35 3.22 5.70
N ALA A 91 -7.24 3.36 7.02
CA ALA A 91 -6.67 2.33 7.88
C ALA A 91 -7.44 1.00 7.79
N CYS A 92 -6.71 -0.10 7.62
CA CYS A 92 -7.24 -1.43 7.93
C CYS A 92 -7.44 -1.52 9.44
N ILE A 93 -8.64 -1.91 9.88
CA ILE A 93 -8.96 -2.10 11.30
C ILE A 93 -8.86 -3.55 11.76
N GLY A 94 -8.41 -4.46 10.89
CA GLY A 94 -8.26 -5.88 11.21
C GLY A 94 -9.56 -6.64 11.49
N CYS A 95 -10.73 -6.13 11.08
CA CYS A 95 -12.05 -6.70 11.45
C CYS A 95 -12.40 -8.05 10.80
N LYS A 96 -11.57 -8.53 9.86
CA LYS A 96 -11.73 -9.78 9.09
C LYS A 96 -13.01 -9.90 8.27
N LEU A 97 -13.73 -8.79 8.02
CA LEU A 97 -14.93 -8.83 7.18
C LEU A 97 -14.60 -9.23 5.73
N CYS A 98 -13.54 -8.66 5.16
CA CYS A 98 -13.07 -8.98 3.82
C CYS A 98 -12.65 -10.45 3.65
N GLU A 99 -12.01 -11.02 4.66
CA GLU A 99 -11.62 -12.43 4.73
C GLU A 99 -12.85 -13.34 4.77
N ARG A 100 -13.82 -13.07 5.67
CA ARG A 100 -15.07 -13.85 5.75
C ARG A 100 -15.92 -13.76 4.48
N ASN A 101 -15.92 -12.60 3.82
CA ASN A 101 -16.72 -12.37 2.61
C ASN A 101 -16.06 -12.92 1.34
N CYS A 102 -14.83 -13.42 1.40
CA CYS A 102 -14.14 -13.93 0.22
C CYS A 102 -14.52 -15.39 -0.07
N PRO A 103 -15.28 -15.69 -1.15
CA PRO A 103 -15.69 -17.06 -1.45
C PRO A 103 -14.56 -17.93 -2.04
N LYS A 104 -13.39 -17.34 -2.26
CA LYS A 104 -12.22 -18.00 -2.86
C LYS A 104 -11.02 -18.08 -1.92
N ASP A 105 -11.20 -17.73 -0.65
CA ASP A 105 -10.12 -17.79 0.34
C ASP A 105 -8.87 -17.01 -0.15
N ALA A 106 -9.11 -15.88 -0.82
CA ALA A 106 -8.08 -15.06 -1.45
C ALA A 106 -7.70 -13.84 -0.62
N VAL A 107 -8.33 -13.64 0.54
CA VAL A 107 -8.07 -12.48 1.42
C VAL A 107 -7.89 -12.99 2.83
N HIS A 108 -6.77 -12.64 3.47
CA HIS A 108 -6.48 -13.01 4.85
C HIS A 108 -6.00 -11.80 5.64
N VAL A 109 -6.45 -11.67 6.89
CA VAL A 109 -5.94 -10.66 7.82
C VAL A 109 -4.83 -11.28 8.67
N VAL A 110 -3.60 -10.84 8.43
CA VAL A 110 -2.39 -11.28 9.13
C VAL A 110 -1.75 -10.05 9.79
N ASN A 111 -1.43 -10.13 11.08
CA ASN A 111 -0.86 -9.02 11.85
C ASN A 111 -1.69 -7.72 11.72
N ASN A 112 -3.01 -7.81 11.96
CA ASN A 112 -3.96 -6.70 11.84
C ASN A 112 -4.15 -6.10 10.44
N LEU A 113 -3.48 -6.64 9.42
CA LEU A 113 -3.51 -6.13 8.05
C LEU A 113 -4.05 -7.16 7.06
N ALA A 114 -4.98 -6.73 6.20
CA ALA A 114 -5.48 -7.56 5.11
C ALA A 114 -4.39 -7.77 4.04
N LYS A 115 -4.31 -8.97 3.49
CA LYS A 115 -3.47 -9.33 2.34
C LYS A 115 -4.32 -10.08 1.32
N VAL A 116 -4.02 -9.87 0.04
CA VAL A 116 -4.72 -10.51 -1.08
C VAL A 116 -3.78 -11.51 -1.75
N ASP A 117 -4.23 -12.74 -1.86
CA ASP A 117 -3.65 -13.75 -2.75
C ASP A 117 -4.24 -13.52 -4.15
N TYR A 118 -3.42 -12.97 -5.05
CA TYR A 118 -3.86 -12.63 -6.40
C TYR A 118 -4.06 -13.86 -7.30
N ASP A 119 -3.49 -15.01 -6.96
CA ASP A 119 -3.66 -16.25 -7.72
C ASP A 119 -5.04 -16.86 -7.45
N LYS A 120 -5.53 -16.77 -6.21
CA LYS A 120 -6.89 -17.20 -5.84
C LYS A 120 -7.97 -16.16 -6.18
N CYS A 121 -7.62 -14.87 -6.25
CA CYS A 121 -8.59 -13.81 -6.43
C CYS A 121 -9.24 -13.82 -7.82
N VAL A 122 -10.57 -14.00 -7.87
CA VAL A 122 -11.36 -14.03 -9.13
C VAL A 122 -12.05 -12.70 -9.46
N ASN A 123 -11.62 -11.58 -8.87
CA ASN A 123 -12.19 -10.24 -9.11
C ASN A 123 -13.70 -10.09 -8.84
N CYS A 124 -14.29 -10.94 -7.99
CA CYS A 124 -15.71 -10.85 -7.64
C CYS A 124 -16.07 -9.63 -6.77
N GLN A 125 -15.09 -9.00 -6.11
CA GLN A 125 -15.24 -7.80 -5.27
C GLN A 125 -16.22 -7.93 -4.09
N LEU A 126 -16.60 -9.15 -3.69
CA LEU A 126 -17.46 -9.34 -2.52
C LEU A 126 -16.80 -8.93 -1.20
N CYS A 127 -15.47 -9.00 -1.14
CA CYS A 127 -14.67 -8.59 0.02
C CYS A 127 -14.57 -7.07 0.23
N THR A 128 -15.04 -6.25 -0.72
CA THR A 128 -15.04 -4.78 -0.62
C THR A 128 -16.40 -4.21 -0.22
N LYS A 129 -17.37 -5.08 0.08
CA LYS A 129 -18.73 -4.73 0.51
C LYS A 129 -18.87 -4.88 2.02
#